data_AF-A0A9P9YM89-F1
#
_entry.id   AF-A0A9P9YM89-F1
#
_cell.length_a   1.000
_cell.length_b   1.000
_cell.length_c   1.000
_cell.angle_alpha   90.00
_cell.angle_beta   90.00
_cell.angle_gamma   90.00
#
_symmetry.space_group_name_H-M   'P 1'
#
loop_
_entity.id
_entity.type
_entity.pdbx_description
1 polymer ?
#
loop_
_entity_poly.entity_id
_entity_poly.type
_entity_poly.pdbx_seq_one_letter_code
_entity_poly.pdbx_strand_id
1 'polypeptide(L)'
;MPADGSHRIAALAAVTMCSRNIKISVVLFLVLIPIFAALPHNHNLSKRSNFFDLECKGIFNKTMFFRLDRICEDCYQLFRETSIHRLCKANCFVHETFGDCLKVLLIDDEEISQLQHYLKVINGSPYPQECFGSPFFNACIEALQLHEEMDKYNEWRDTLGRK
;
A
#
# COMPACT_ATOMS: atom_id res chain seq x y z
N MET A 1 7.39 -2.75 19.19
CA MET A 1 7.24 -4.19 18.90
C MET A 1 7.49 -4.43 17.43
N PRO A 2 8.21 -5.50 17.05
CA PRO A 2 7.69 -6.37 16.00
C PRO A 2 7.73 -7.85 16.42
N ALA A 3 6.63 -8.54 16.16
CA ALA A 3 6.50 -9.99 16.14
C ALA A 3 6.82 -10.46 14.71
N ASP A 4 7.74 -11.42 14.58
CA ASP A 4 7.44 -12.84 14.34
C ASP A 4 7.19 -13.16 12.86
N GLY A 5 8.13 -13.91 12.30
CA GLY A 5 8.15 -14.36 10.92
C GLY A 5 8.86 -15.70 10.90
N SER A 6 8.14 -16.75 11.29
CA SER A 6 8.65 -18.10 11.32
C SER A 6 7.88 -19.00 10.36
N HIS A 7 8.65 -19.92 9.74
CA HIS A 7 8.22 -21.21 9.17
C HIS A 7 7.53 -21.13 7.78
N ARG A 8 7.95 -21.81 6.69
CA ARG A 8 8.83 -22.98 6.46
C ARG A 8 9.18 -23.02 4.97
N ILE A 9 10.41 -23.37 4.59
CA ILE A 9 10.72 -24.63 3.88
C ILE A 9 12.11 -25.05 4.35
N ALA A 10 12.13 -26.06 5.19
CA ALA A 10 13.32 -26.81 5.55
C ALA A 10 13.69 -27.71 4.36
N ALA A 11 14.93 -27.62 3.91
CA ALA A 11 15.78 -28.73 3.50
C ALA A 11 16.93 -28.15 2.68
N LEU A 12 18.12 -28.13 3.24
CA LEU A 12 19.22 -28.93 2.73
C LEU A 12 20.45 -28.72 3.61
N ALA A 13 20.76 -29.80 4.33
CA ALA A 13 22.08 -30.18 4.77
C ALA A 13 22.83 -29.17 5.63
N ALA A 14 22.75 -29.44 6.94
CA ALA A 14 23.89 -29.27 7.83
C ALA A 14 25.16 -29.80 7.15
N VAL A 15 25.99 -28.90 6.64
CA VAL A 15 27.38 -29.21 6.36
C VAL A 15 28.13 -28.95 7.66
N THR A 16 27.97 -29.91 8.57
CA THR A 16 28.90 -30.14 9.66
C THR A 16 30.25 -30.43 9.03
N MET A 17 31.07 -29.41 8.79
CA MET A 17 32.48 -29.62 8.46
C MET A 17 33.22 -29.88 9.77
N CYS A 18 33.14 -31.14 10.21
CA CYS A 18 34.15 -31.71 11.08
C CYS A 18 35.52 -31.54 10.41
N SER A 19 36.40 -30.85 11.12
CA SER A 19 37.78 -30.57 10.75
C SER A 19 38.53 -31.82 10.28
N ARG A 20 38.86 -31.87 8.98
CA ARG A 20 40.18 -32.30 8.46
C ARG A 20 40.26 -31.83 7.01
N ASN A 21 41.12 -30.82 6.73
CA ASN A 21 41.37 -30.15 5.44
C ASN A 21 40.73 -28.78 5.22
N ILE A 22 41.13 -27.80 6.04
CA ILE A 22 40.82 -26.36 5.87
C ILE A 22 41.16 -25.85 4.46
N LYS A 23 42.18 -26.43 3.81
CA LYS A 23 42.59 -26.06 2.44
C LYS A 23 41.56 -26.41 1.37
N ILE A 24 40.85 -27.54 1.51
CA ILE A 24 39.85 -27.99 0.54
C ILE A 24 38.58 -27.13 0.64
N SER A 25 38.22 -26.73 1.87
CA SER A 25 37.10 -25.82 2.12
C SER A 25 37.36 -24.42 1.52
N VAL A 26 38.57 -23.87 1.69
CA VAL A 26 38.95 -22.56 1.13
C VAL A 26 38.94 -22.56 -0.40
N VAL A 27 39.43 -23.64 -1.04
CA VAL A 27 39.40 -23.77 -2.51
C VAL A 27 37.96 -23.83 -3.03
N LEU A 28 37.06 -24.54 -2.35
CA LEU A 28 35.65 -24.59 -2.72
C LEU A 28 34.97 -23.22 -2.62
N PHE A 29 35.28 -22.44 -1.58
CA PHE A 29 34.79 -21.07 -1.44
C PHE A 29 35.37 -20.13 -2.52
N LEU A 30 36.67 -20.20 -2.83
CA LEU A 30 37.29 -19.37 -3.86
C LEU A 30 36.73 -19.61 -5.27
N VAL A 31 36.27 -20.83 -5.56
CA VAL A 31 35.65 -21.17 -6.86
C VAL A 31 34.16 -20.79 -6.91
N LEU A 32 33.46 -20.76 -5.77
CA LEU A 32 32.03 -20.39 -5.71
C LEU A 32 31.80 -18.86 -5.67
N ILE A 33 32.71 -18.08 -5.07
CA ILE A 33 32.63 -16.61 -5.01
C ILE A 33 32.48 -15.92 -6.39
N PRO A 34 33.20 -16.31 -7.46
CA PRO A 34 33.02 -15.66 -8.77
C PRO A 34 31.66 -15.98 -9.42
N ILE A 35 30.99 -17.06 -9.02
CA ILE A 35 29.65 -17.42 -9.52
C ILE A 35 28.57 -16.52 -8.89
N PHE A 36 28.71 -16.19 -7.59
CA PHE A 36 27.82 -15.25 -6.92
C PHE A 36 28.03 -13.79 -7.36
N ALA A 37 29.25 -13.42 -7.75
CA ALA A 37 29.56 -12.07 -8.27
C ALA A 37 29.03 -11.83 -9.70
N ALA A 38 28.72 -12.89 -10.46
CA ALA A 38 28.13 -12.80 -11.78
C ALA A 38 26.58 -12.73 -11.77
N LEU A 39 25.96 -12.83 -10.58
CA LEU A 39 24.51 -12.65 -10.46
C LEU A 39 24.21 -11.15 -10.52
N PRO A 40 23.48 -10.65 -11.54
CA PRO A 40 23.22 -9.23 -11.64
C PRO A 40 22.34 -8.83 -10.45
N HIS A 41 22.95 -8.13 -9.49
CA HIS A 41 22.26 -7.45 -8.40
C HIS A 41 21.51 -6.26 -9.00
N ASN A 42 20.44 -6.54 -9.75
CA ASN A 42 19.48 -5.55 -10.20
C ASN A 42 18.61 -5.14 -9.01
N HIS A 43 19.18 -4.36 -8.10
CA HIS A 43 18.41 -3.54 -7.16
C HIS A 43 17.96 -2.26 -7.88
N ASN A 44 17.19 -2.43 -8.95
CA ASN A 44 16.36 -1.37 -9.49
C ASN A 44 14.92 -1.87 -9.64
N LEU A 45 14.42 -2.45 -8.55
CA LEU A 45 13.00 -2.44 -8.31
C LEU A 45 12.72 -1.09 -7.67
N SER A 46 12.38 -0.09 -8.48
CA SER A 46 11.55 1.02 -8.00
C SER A 46 10.44 0.37 -7.17
N LYS A 47 10.59 0.56 -5.87
CA LYS A 47 9.78 -0.03 -4.80
C LYS A 47 8.34 0.27 -5.13
N ARG A 48 7.66 -0.69 -5.77
CA ARG A 48 6.22 -0.66 -6.02
C ARG A 48 5.59 -0.72 -4.64
N SER A 49 5.39 0.44 -4.03
CA SER A 49 4.76 0.59 -2.73
C SER A 49 3.41 -0.10 -2.81
N ASN A 50 3.31 -1.26 -2.16
CA ASN A 50 2.06 -2.00 -2.13
C ASN A 50 1.06 -1.22 -1.30
N PHE A 51 -0.21 -1.24 -1.69
CA PHE A 51 -1.31 -0.57 -0.99
C PHE A 51 -1.37 -0.92 0.51
N PHE A 52 -1.07 -2.17 0.87
CA PHE A 52 -1.00 -2.62 2.27
C PHE A 52 0.21 -2.08 3.03
N ASP A 53 1.32 -1.81 2.33
CA ASP A 53 2.55 -1.26 2.92
C ASP A 53 2.39 0.24 3.25
N LEU A 54 1.39 0.89 2.63
CA LEU A 54 1.02 2.29 2.85
C LEU A 54 -0.11 2.46 3.89
N GLU A 55 -0.63 1.36 4.45
CA GLU A 55 -1.76 1.34 5.39
C GLU A 55 -3.00 2.14 4.93
N CYS A 56 -3.24 2.19 3.62
CA CYS A 56 -4.44 2.80 3.05
C CYS A 56 -5.69 2.10 3.62
N LYS A 57 -6.57 2.84 4.30
CA LYS A 57 -7.73 2.29 5.03
C LYS A 57 -8.97 2.02 4.17
N GLY A 58 -8.93 2.40 2.89
CA GLY A 58 -10.06 2.30 1.97
C GLY A 58 -10.11 1.04 1.12
N ILE A 59 -10.84 1.12 0.02
CA ILE A 59 -10.98 0.02 -0.92
C ILE A 59 -9.73 -0.05 -1.81
N PHE A 60 -9.10 -1.23 -1.87
CA PHE A 60 -7.99 -1.45 -2.79
C PHE A 60 -8.48 -1.50 -4.24
N ASN A 61 -8.45 -0.35 -4.92
CA ASN A 61 -8.65 -0.29 -6.37
C ASN A 61 -7.31 -0.09 -7.07
N LYS A 62 -6.84 -1.15 -7.74
CA LYS A 62 -5.57 -1.19 -8.46
C LYS A 62 -5.44 -0.04 -9.47
N THR A 63 -6.48 0.25 -10.23
CA THR A 63 -6.45 1.27 -11.30
C THR A 63 -6.33 2.67 -10.72
N MET A 64 -7.11 2.97 -9.68
CA MET A 64 -7.07 4.27 -8.99
C MET A 64 -5.71 4.51 -8.34
N PHE A 65 -5.18 3.48 -7.67
CA PHE A 65 -3.86 3.54 -7.07
C PHE A 65 -2.78 3.84 -8.11
N PHE A 66 -2.76 3.13 -9.25
CA PHE A 66 -1.75 3.39 -10.29
C PHE A 66 -1.85 4.77 -10.93
N ARG A 67 -3.04 5.35 -11.01
CA ARG A 67 -3.21 6.72 -11.50
C ARG A 67 -2.53 7.72 -10.56
N LEU A 68 -2.71 7.56 -9.25
CA LEU A 68 -2.08 8.42 -8.24
C LEU A 68 -0.56 8.17 -8.15
N ASP A 69 -0.14 6.91 -8.23
CA ASP A 69 1.26 6.47 -8.26
C ASP A 69 2.04 7.15 -9.40
N ARG A 70 1.43 7.23 -10.59
CA ARG A 70 2.02 7.84 -11.77
C ARG A 70 2.30 9.33 -11.59
N ILE A 71 1.43 10.07 -10.89
CA ILE A 71 1.65 11.50 -10.62
C ILE A 71 2.91 11.69 -9.77
N CYS A 72 3.08 10.83 -8.76
CA CYS A 72 4.29 10.86 -7.94
C CYS A 72 5.56 10.52 -8.74
N GLU A 73 5.47 9.59 -9.70
CA GLU A 73 6.58 9.24 -10.59
C GLU A 73 6.91 10.36 -11.59
N ASP A 74 5.90 10.99 -12.18
CA ASP A 74 6.07 12.11 -13.13
C ASP A 74 6.64 13.34 -12.41
N CYS A 75 6.19 13.61 -11.19
CA CYS A 75 6.73 14.65 -10.32
C CYS A 75 8.18 14.36 -9.90
N TYR A 76 8.49 13.10 -9.56
CA TYR A 76 9.85 12.66 -9.27
C TYR A 76 10.79 12.84 -10.46
N GLN A 77 10.33 12.55 -11.69
CA GLN A 77 11.14 12.72 -12.90
C GLN A 77 11.55 14.18 -13.12
N LEU A 78 10.73 15.13 -12.68
CA LEU A 78 10.99 16.56 -12.82
C LEU A 78 12.02 17.07 -11.80
N PHE A 79 11.87 16.72 -10.52
CA PHE A 79 12.78 17.18 -9.45
C PHE A 79 14.02 16.28 -9.26
N ARG A 80 13.94 15.02 -9.68
CA ARG A 80 14.97 13.97 -9.52
C ARG A 80 15.39 13.73 -8.07
N GLU A 81 14.51 14.02 -7.11
CA GLU A 81 14.78 13.87 -5.69
C GLU A 81 13.95 12.72 -5.09
N THR A 82 14.63 11.74 -4.49
CA THR A 82 13.98 10.51 -3.99
C THR A 82 13.03 10.75 -2.82
N SER A 83 13.21 11.86 -2.09
CA SER A 83 12.32 12.32 -1.02
C SER A 83 10.92 12.66 -1.56
N ILE A 84 10.82 13.31 -2.71
CA ILE A 84 9.56 13.70 -3.36
C ILE A 84 8.71 12.49 -3.65
N HIS A 85 9.30 11.45 -4.23
CA HIS A 85 8.57 10.23 -4.55
C HIS A 85 8.01 9.54 -3.29
N ARG A 86 8.81 9.46 -2.22
CA ARG A 86 8.41 8.87 -0.95
C ARG A 86 7.33 9.70 -0.25
N LEU A 87 7.51 11.02 -0.18
CA LEU A 87 6.59 11.94 0.50
C LEU A 87 5.27 12.05 -0.26
N CYS A 88 5.29 12.09 -1.59
CA CYS A 88 4.09 12.12 -2.42
C CYS A 88 3.17 10.93 -2.15
N LYS A 89 3.75 9.75 -1.87
CA LYS A 89 3.00 8.52 -1.53
C LYS A 89 2.66 8.40 -0.04
N ALA A 90 3.27 9.21 0.82
CA ALA A 90 3.14 9.09 2.26
C ALA A 90 1.69 9.30 2.72
N ASN A 91 1.30 8.57 3.76
CA ASN A 91 -0.05 8.59 4.32
C ASN A 91 -1.13 8.39 3.25
N CYS A 92 -0.89 7.47 2.32
CA CYS A 92 -1.79 7.18 1.20
C CYS A 92 -2.12 8.45 0.37
N PHE A 93 -1.08 9.14 -0.07
CA PHE A 93 -1.16 10.36 -0.90
C PHE A 93 -1.83 11.57 -0.22
N VAL A 94 -1.98 11.57 1.11
CA VAL A 94 -2.54 12.69 1.89
C VAL A 94 -1.48 13.76 2.20
N HIS A 95 -0.20 13.46 1.97
CA HIS A 95 0.88 14.42 2.19
C HIS A 95 0.78 15.64 1.25
N GLU A 96 1.16 16.82 1.74
CA GLU A 96 1.13 18.09 0.98
C GLU A 96 1.89 18.03 -0.35
N THR A 97 2.98 17.24 -0.39
CA THR A 97 3.78 17.00 -1.59
C THR A 97 2.95 16.47 -2.77
N PHE A 98 1.90 15.69 -2.51
CA PHE A 98 1.01 15.24 -3.59
C PHE A 98 0.31 16.44 -4.25
N GLY A 99 -0.20 17.38 -3.45
CA GLY A 99 -0.84 18.60 -3.94
C GLY A 99 0.14 19.52 -4.67
N ASP A 100 1.39 19.60 -4.22
CA ASP A 100 2.42 20.38 -4.93
C ASP A 100 2.83 19.74 -6.26
N CYS A 101 2.88 18.40 -6.32
CA CYS A 101 3.07 17.69 -7.58
C CYS A 101 1.96 17.97 -8.59
N LEU A 102 0.69 18.05 -8.17
CA LEU A 102 -0.41 18.42 -9.06
C LEU A 102 -0.22 19.82 -9.67
N LYS A 103 0.21 20.78 -8.85
CA LYS A 103 0.46 22.17 -9.31
C LYS A 103 1.62 22.24 -10.29
N VAL A 104 2.73 21.56 -9.99
CA VAL A 104 3.95 21.61 -10.81
C VAL A 104 3.76 20.89 -12.15
N LEU A 105 2.99 19.79 -12.15
CA LEU A 105 2.64 19.07 -13.37
C LEU A 105 1.54 19.75 -14.18
N LEU A 106 0.98 20.87 -13.69
CA LEU A 106 -0.08 21.64 -14.35
C LEU A 106 -1.29 20.76 -14.69
N ILE A 107 -1.71 19.92 -13.75
CA ILE A 107 -2.88 19.05 -13.92
C ILE A 107 -4.15 19.92 -13.94
N ASP A 108 -5.04 19.67 -14.90
CA ASP A 108 -6.29 20.41 -15.05
C ASP A 108 -7.26 20.19 -13.88
N ASP A 109 -8.09 21.19 -13.56
CA ASP A 109 -9.04 21.14 -12.44
C ASP A 109 -10.05 19.97 -12.53
N GLU A 110 -10.41 19.58 -13.76
CA GLU A 110 -11.28 18.42 -14.01
C GLU A 110 -10.59 17.12 -13.60
N GLU A 111 -9.32 16.95 -13.96
CA GLU A 111 -8.55 15.76 -13.59
C GLU A 111 -8.25 15.76 -12.08
N ILE A 112 -7.95 16.93 -11.48
CA ILE A 112 -7.81 17.07 -10.02
C ILE A 112 -9.08 16.58 -9.31
N SER A 113 -10.26 16.92 -9.81
CA SER A 113 -11.54 16.46 -9.24
C SER A 113 -11.68 14.93 -9.29
N GLN A 114 -11.24 14.29 -10.38
CA GLN A 114 -11.24 12.83 -10.51
C GLN A 114 -10.21 12.18 -9.56
N LEU A 115 -9.01 12.75 -9.45
CA LEU A 115 -7.98 12.27 -8.55
C LEU A 115 -8.42 12.39 -7.08
N GLN A 116 -9.12 13.47 -6.72
CA GLN A 116 -9.74 13.61 -5.40
C GLN A 116 -10.76 12.52 -5.12
N HIS A 117 -11.54 12.10 -6.11
CA HIS A 117 -12.44 10.95 -5.95
C HIS A 117 -11.65 9.66 -5.68
N TYR A 118 -10.56 9.42 -6.40
CA TYR A 118 -9.70 8.26 -6.17
C TYR A 118 -9.10 8.27 -4.76
N LEU A 119 -8.57 9.41 -4.31
CA LEU A 119 -8.06 9.59 -2.95
C LEU A 119 -9.10 9.23 -1.89
N LYS A 120 -10.35 9.68 -2.07
CA LYS A 120 -11.45 9.35 -1.14
C LYS A 120 -11.69 7.84 -1.06
N VAL A 121 -11.74 7.15 -2.21
CA VAL A 121 -11.98 5.71 -2.28
C VAL A 121 -10.85 4.91 -1.62
N ILE A 122 -9.59 5.28 -1.87
CA ILE A 122 -8.44 4.51 -1.36
C ILE A 122 -8.09 4.83 0.09
N ASN A 123 -8.38 6.05 0.57
CA ASN A 123 -8.11 6.44 1.95
C ASN A 123 -9.18 5.93 2.91
N GLY A 124 -10.30 5.44 2.38
CA GLY A 124 -11.44 5.06 3.22
C GLY A 124 -11.99 6.27 3.96
N SER A 125 -11.75 7.48 3.43
CA SER A 125 -12.50 8.65 3.86
C SER A 125 -13.97 8.28 3.71
N PRO A 126 -14.82 8.60 4.69
CA PRO A 126 -16.25 8.34 4.62
C PRO A 126 -16.86 9.29 3.58
N TYR A 127 -16.62 8.98 2.31
CA TYR A 127 -17.59 9.26 1.27
C TYR A 127 -18.77 8.31 1.55
N PRO A 128 -20.04 8.72 1.31
CA PRO A 128 -21.21 7.93 1.67
C PRO A 128 -21.34 6.71 0.75
N GLN A 129 -20.41 5.78 0.82
CA GLN A 129 -20.84 4.41 0.94
C GLN A 129 -21.65 4.40 2.22
N GLU A 130 -22.93 4.12 2.05
CA GLU A 130 -23.93 4.03 3.10
C GLU A 130 -23.44 3.06 4.19
N CYS A 131 -22.54 3.51 5.06
CA CYS A 131 -22.33 2.90 6.35
C CYS A 131 -23.71 2.91 6.96
N PHE A 132 -24.21 1.69 7.19
CA PHE A 132 -25.56 1.42 7.61
C PHE A 132 -26.63 1.50 6.51
N GLY A 133 -26.67 2.45 5.57
CA GLY A 133 -27.82 2.57 4.64
C GLY A 133 -27.94 1.53 3.49
N SER A 134 -27.06 0.53 3.36
CA SER A 134 -27.14 -0.47 2.28
C SER A 134 -28.50 -1.19 2.24
N PRO A 135 -28.99 -1.62 1.05
CA PRO A 135 -30.27 -2.32 0.95
C PRO A 135 -30.31 -3.63 1.76
N PHE A 136 -29.17 -4.29 1.94
CA PHE A 136 -29.05 -5.48 2.80
C PHE A 136 -29.25 -5.15 4.28
N PHE A 137 -28.71 -4.02 4.71
CA PHE A 137 -28.84 -3.59 6.09
C PHE A 137 -30.29 -3.13 6.37
N ASN A 138 -30.90 -2.35 5.47
CA ASN A 138 -32.29 -1.93 5.61
C ASN A 138 -33.23 -3.14 5.65
N ALA A 139 -33.03 -4.12 4.77
CA ALA A 139 -33.79 -5.37 4.77
C ALA A 139 -33.58 -6.18 6.07
N CYS A 140 -32.37 -6.15 6.64
CA CYS A 140 -32.07 -6.82 7.91
C CYS A 140 -32.83 -6.18 9.09
N ILE A 141 -32.86 -4.85 9.18
CA ILE A 141 -33.59 -4.14 10.23
C ILE A 141 -35.11 -4.34 10.07
N GLU A 142 -35.61 -4.26 8.84
CA GLU A 142 -37.02 -4.49 8.52
C GLU A 142 -37.44 -5.92 8.89
N ALA A 143 -36.60 -6.92 8.61
CA ALA A 143 -36.85 -8.32 8.97
C ALA A 143 -36.82 -8.58 10.49
N LEU A 144 -36.09 -7.76 11.26
CA LEU A 144 -36.01 -7.88 12.72
C LEU A 144 -37.16 -7.17 13.46
N GLN A 145 -38.11 -6.56 12.76
CA GLN A 145 -39.23 -5.78 13.35
C GLN A 145 -38.78 -4.70 14.35
N LEU A 146 -37.57 -4.17 14.19
CA LEU A 146 -37.00 -3.09 15.01
C LEU A 146 -37.55 -1.71 14.63
N HIS A 147 -38.84 -1.62 14.30
CA HIS A 147 -39.44 -0.41 13.75
C HIS A 147 -39.39 0.79 14.72
N GLU A 148 -39.45 0.54 16.04
CA GLU A 148 -39.31 1.57 17.08
C GLU A 148 -37.87 2.07 17.26
N GLU A 149 -36.86 1.31 16.83
CA GLU A 149 -35.45 1.73 16.92
C GLU A 149 -34.91 2.33 15.61
N MET A 150 -35.75 2.40 14.57
CA MET A 150 -35.34 2.88 13.26
C MET A 150 -34.95 4.37 13.28
N ASP A 151 -35.57 5.17 14.15
CA ASP A 151 -35.20 6.57 14.37
C ASP A 151 -33.83 6.73 15.03
N LYS A 152 -33.55 5.90 16.05
CA LYS A 152 -32.23 5.84 16.71
C LYS A 152 -31.17 5.38 15.72
N TYR A 153 -31.50 4.42 14.88
CA TYR A 153 -30.60 3.95 13.84
C TYR A 153 -30.32 5.02 12.78
N ASN A 154 -31.34 5.78 12.35
CA ASN A 154 -31.16 6.94 11.47
C ASN A 154 -30.30 8.04 12.12
N GLU A 155 -30.48 8.28 13.42
CA GLU A 155 -29.64 9.20 14.20
C GLU A 155 -28.18 8.73 14.25
N TRP A 156 -27.94 7.43 14.44
CA TRP A 156 -26.60 6.86 14.46
C TRP A 156 -25.96 6.91 13.07
N ARG A 157 -26.72 6.65 12.00
CA ARG A 157 -26.30 6.84 10.61
C ARG A 157 -25.87 8.29 10.37
N ASP A 158 -26.66 9.26 10.84
CA ASP A 158 -26.42 10.69 10.64
C ASP A 158 -25.30 11.24 11.53
N THR A 159 -25.01 10.57 12.66
CA THR A 159 -23.94 10.92 13.60
C THR A 159 -22.60 10.29 13.20
N LEU A 160 -22.62 9.03 12.76
CA LEU A 160 -21.42 8.28 12.35
C LEU A 160 -21.01 8.60 10.91
N GLY A 161 -21.96 9.01 10.05
CA GLY A 161 -21.68 9.48 8.69
C GLY A 161 -21.15 10.91 8.60
N ARG A 162 -21.02 11.62 9.73
CA ARG A 162 -20.59 13.03 9.81
C ARG A 162 -19.12 13.20 10.24
N LYS A 163 -18.34 12.12 10.32
CA LYS A 163 -16.97 12.14 10.86
C LYS A 163 -15.97 11.77 9.80
#